data_AF-H8GLP3-F1
#
_entry.id   AF-H8GLP3-F1
#
_cell.length_a   1.000
_cell.length_b   1.000
_cell.length_c   1.000
_cell.angle_alpha   90.00
_cell.angle_beta   90.00
_cell.angle_gamma   90.00
#
_symmetry.space_group_name_H-M   'P 1'
#
loop_
_entity.id
_entity.type
_entity.pdbx_description
1 polymer ?
#
loop_
_entity_poly.entity_id
_entity_poly.type
_entity_poly.pdbx_seq_one_letter_code
_entity_poly.pdbx_strand_id
1 'polypeptide(L)' 'MQTVIKKNPPPAPGPGRQKGYKTPATVRKLAVKLLQETLLDEGAPLRLRVQAACKLVDEVKP' A
#
# COMPACT_ATOMS: atom_id res chain seq x y z
N MET A 1 -47.71 8.03 19.39
CA MET A 1 -46.33 8.51 19.21
C MET A 1 -45.50 7.31 18.73
N GLN A 2 -45.13 7.25 17.45
CA GLN A 2 -44.36 6.12 16.88
C GLN A 2 -42.86 6.40 17.00
N THR A 3 -42.12 5.49 17.62
CA THR A 3 -40.66 5.52 17.70
C THR A 3 -40.07 4.94 16.41
N VAL A 4 -39.38 5.78 15.65
CA VAL A 4 -38.66 5.39 14.43
C VAL A 4 -37.46 4.52 14.82
N ILE A 5 -37.52 3.23 14.47
CA ILE A 5 -36.41 2.29 14.67
C ILE A 5 -35.28 2.68 13.70
N LYS A 6 -34.22 3.28 14.25
CA LYS A 6 -32.96 3.55 13.52
C LYS A 6 -32.43 2.25 12.94
N LYS A 7 -32.39 2.13 11.61
CA LYS A 7 -31.65 1.07 10.92
C LYS A 7 -30.17 1.20 11.32
N ASN A 8 -29.61 0.16 11.93
CA ASN A 8 -28.19 0.12 12.28
C ASN A 8 -27.34 0.26 11.01
N PRO A 9 -26.28 1.09 11.02
CA PRO A 9 -25.35 1.21 9.90
C PRO A 9 -24.62 -0.12 9.66
N PRO A 10 -24.13 -0.38 8.42
CA PRO A 10 -23.41 -1.60 8.08
C PRO A 10 -22.17 -1.79 8.98
N PRO A 11 -21.76 -3.05 9.23
CA PRO A 11 -20.64 -3.35 10.12
C PRO A 11 -19.35 -2.65 9.66
N ALA A 12 -18.62 -2.13 10.63
CA ALA A 12 -17.35 -1.45 10.45
C ALA A 12 -16.36 -2.32 9.65
N PRO A 13 -15.48 -1.72 8.83
CA PRO A 13 -14.41 -2.46 8.16
C PRO A 13 -13.59 -3.18 9.24
N GLY A 14 -13.46 -4.50 9.11
CA GLY A 14 -12.66 -5.31 10.03
C GLY A 14 -11.26 -4.72 10.20
N PRO A 15 -10.60 -4.98 11.34
CA PRO A 15 -9.33 -4.36 11.68
C PRO A 15 -8.28 -4.76 10.64
N GLY A 16 -7.95 -3.85 9.72
CA GLY A 16 -6.83 -4.03 8.81
C GLY A 16 -6.91 -3.34 7.46
N ARG A 17 -8.04 -3.37 6.74
CA ARG A 17 -8.09 -2.79 5.37
C ARG A 17 -9.48 -2.32 4.97
N GLN A 18 -9.68 -1.01 4.93
CA GLN A 18 -10.71 -0.43 4.09
C GLN A 18 -10.32 -0.61 2.61
N LYS A 19 -11.22 -1.14 1.78
CA LYS A 19 -11.07 -1.05 0.32
C LYS A 19 -10.98 0.43 -0.05
N GLY A 20 -9.87 0.83 -0.69
CA GLY A 20 -9.57 2.24 -0.99
C GLY A 20 -8.74 2.96 0.08
N TYR A 21 -8.33 2.29 1.16
CA TYR A 21 -7.37 2.86 2.11
C TYR A 21 -6.05 3.09 1.39
N LYS A 22 -5.78 4.35 1.04
CA LYS A 22 -4.49 4.76 0.50
C LYS A 22 -3.45 4.40 1.57
N THR A 23 -2.48 3.58 1.19
CA THR A 23 -1.33 3.28 2.05
C THR A 23 -0.81 4.60 2.64
N PRO A 24 -0.57 4.68 3.96
CA PRO A 24 -0.06 5.90 4.57
C PRO A 24 1.16 6.38 3.78
N ALA A 25 1.26 7.69 3.54
CA ALA A 25 2.36 8.25 2.74
C ALA A 25 3.74 7.84 3.28
N THR A 26 3.85 7.64 4.59
CA THR A 26 5.01 7.05 5.28
C THR A 26 5.32 5.63 4.83
N VAL A 27 4.33 4.74 4.73
CA VAL A 27 4.52 3.36 4.27
C VAL A 27 4.95 3.31 2.81
N ARG A 28 4.40 4.18 1.95
CA ARG A 28 4.84 4.28 0.54
C ARG A 28 6.29 4.75 0.44
N LYS A 29 6.68 5.77 1.20
CA LYS A 29 8.07 6.25 1.24
C LYS A 29 9.05 5.16 1.69
N LEU A 30 8.68 4.40 2.72
CA LEU A 30 9.51 3.27 3.19
C LEU A 30 9.64 2.17 2.12
N ALA A 31 8.55 1.85 1.42
CA ALA A 31 8.58 0.86 0.34
C ALA A 31 9.48 1.32 -0.83
N VAL A 32 9.37 2.57 -1.26
CA VAL A 32 10.23 3.14 -2.32
C VAL A 32 11.70 3.11 -1.90
N LYS A 33 12.00 3.49 -0.65
CA LYS A 33 13.37 3.48 -0.12
C LYS A 33 13.97 2.06 -0.13
N LEU A 34 13.21 1.05 0.30
CA LEU A 34 13.64 -0.35 0.27
C LEU A 34 13.89 -0.86 -1.16
N LEU A 35 13.04 -0.47 -2.11
CA LEU A 35 13.25 -0.84 -3.53
C LEU A 35 14.52 -0.20 -4.09
N GLN A 36 14.83 1.05 -3.72
CA GLN A 36 16.09 1.70 -4.09
C GLN A 36 17.30 1.01 -3.48
N GLU A 37 17.24 0.67 -2.19
CA GLU A 37 18.31 -0.08 -1.51
C GLU A 37 18.55 -1.45 -2.19
N THR A 38 17.48 -2.17 -2.53
CA THR A 38 17.56 -3.46 -3.24
C THR A 38 18.18 -3.33 -4.63
N LEU A 39 17.95 -2.22 -5.32
CA LEU A 39 18.50 -1.96 -6.66
C LEU A 39 20.01 -1.68 -6.63
N LEU A 40 20.45 -0.96 -5.59
CA LEU A 40 21.85 -0.60 -5.35
C LEU A 40 22.67 -1.74 -4.72
N ASP A 41 22.02 -2.73 -4.12
CA ASP A 41 22.68 -3.90 -3.57
C ASP A 41 23.25 -4.79 -4.69
N GLU A 42 24.58 -4.86 -4.77
CA GLU A 42 25.30 -5.72 -5.73
C GLU A 42 25.28 -7.21 -5.34
N GLY A 43 25.01 -7.52 -4.06
CA GLY A 43 24.86 -8.89 -3.57
C GLY A 43 23.47 -9.48 -3.84
N ALA A 44 22.49 -8.64 -4.19
CA ALA A 44 21.15 -9.09 -4.48
C ALA A 44 21.08 -9.85 -5.83
N PRO A 45 20.30 -10.94 -5.91
CA PRO A 45 20.13 -11.66 -7.16
C PRO A 45 19.51 -10.75 -8.23
N LEU A 46 20.02 -10.84 -9.46
CA LEU A 46 19.63 -9.98 -10.58
C LEU A 46 18.10 -9.87 -10.76
N ARG A 47 17.37 -10.98 -10.55
CA ARG A 47 15.90 -11.00 -10.64
C ARG A 47 15.23 -10.02 -9.66
N LEU A 48 15.72 -9.91 -8.43
CA LEU A 48 15.18 -8.99 -7.43
C LEU A 48 15.49 -7.54 -7.78
N ARG A 49 16.70 -7.26 -8.29
CA ARG A 49 17.08 -5.91 -8.74
C ARG A 49 16.21 -5.44 -9.91
N VAL A 50 15.97 -6.32 -10.88
CA VAL A 50 15.07 -6.03 -12.01
C VAL A 50 13.62 -5.81 -11.54
N GLN A 51 13.12 -6.66 -10.65
CA GLN A 51 11.77 -6.52 -10.10
C GLN A 51 11.62 -5.20 -9.32
N ALA A 52 12.63 -4.80 -8.56
CA ALA A 52 12.67 -3.53 -7.86
C ALA A 52 12.67 -2.33 -8.83
N ALA A 53 13.45 -2.41 -9.91
CA ALA A 53 13.48 -1.40 -10.96
C ALA A 53 12.09 -1.21 -11.61
N CYS A 54 11.43 -2.30 -12.01
CA CYS A 54 10.10 -2.24 -12.60
C CYS A 54 9.08 -1.58 -11.66
N LYS A 55 9.11 -1.93 -10.37
CA LYS A 55 8.19 -1.34 -9.38
C LYS A 55 8.45 0.15 -9.13
N LEU A 56 9.69 0.60 -9.20
CA LEU A 56 10.02 2.02 -9.11
C LEU A 56 9.52 2.80 -10.33
N VAL A 57 9.64 2.24 -11.54
CA VAL A 57 9.11 2.87 -12.76
C VAL A 57 7.59 3.02 -12.72
N ASP A 58 6.88 2.00 -12.22
CA ASP A 58 5.42 2.03 -12.08
C ASP A 58 4.94 3.12 -11.10
N GLU A 59 5.68 3.37 -10.02
CA GLU A 59 5.34 4.42 -9.03
C GLU A 59 5.67 5.84 -9.51
N VAL A 60 6.60 6.00 -10.46
CA VAL A 60 6.95 7.31 -11.05
C VAL A 60 6.01 7.70 -12.19
N LYS A 61 5.18 6.76 -12.67
CA LYS A 61 4.22 7.03 -13.72
C LYS A 61 3.11 7.98 -13.19
N PRO A 62 2.90 9.15 -13.83
CA PRO A 62 1.97 10.17 -13.35
C PRO A 62 0.51 9.72 -13.35
#